data_AF-A0A497A7X6-F1
#
_entry.id   AF-A0A497A7X6-F1
#
_cell.length_a   1.000
_cell.length_b   1.000
_cell.length_c   1.000
_cell.angle_alpha   90.00
_cell.angle_beta   90.00
_cell.angle_gamma   90.00
#
_symmetry.space_group_name_H-M   'P 1'
#
loop_
_entity.id
_entity.type
_entity.pdbx_description
1 polymer ?
#
loop_
_entity_poly.entity_id
_entity_poly.type
_entity_poly.pdbx_seq_one_letter_code
_entity_poly.pdbx_strand_id
1 'polypeptide(L)'
;MSFLARLRDRLHPPQPLPPGLHAYERRDGVGGRVRLHLRVEPDGRGLLVINASRVLHLNQTAVEYARLILEGVPEETAVRTIRRRYRVDAPTARADYRRLQERIEALITSDGSICPIHGLDLERIDPFPVPLTAPYRMDLALTYRCNNACPHCYVARPPDYPEMDTAA
;
A
#
# COMPACT_ATOMS: atom_id res chain seq x y z
N MET A 1 -19.50 -9.33 -31.75
CA MET A 1 -18.27 -9.84 -31.13
C MET A 1 -18.34 -11.36 -31.05
N SER A 2 -17.45 -12.06 -31.76
CA SER A 2 -17.49 -13.53 -31.97
C SER A 2 -17.44 -14.31 -30.65
N PHE A 3 -18.22 -15.38 -30.54
CA PHE A 3 -18.31 -16.28 -29.38
C PHE A 3 -16.94 -16.83 -28.96
N LEU A 4 -16.03 -17.02 -29.92
CA LEU A 4 -14.65 -17.46 -29.71
C LEU A 4 -13.77 -16.42 -28.99
N ALA A 5 -13.99 -15.12 -29.23
CA ALA A 5 -13.27 -14.05 -28.52
C ALA A 5 -13.66 -14.01 -27.03
N ARG A 6 -14.95 -14.21 -26.72
CA ARG A 6 -15.44 -14.31 -25.33
C ARG A 6 -14.90 -15.54 -24.60
N LEU A 7 -14.65 -16.64 -25.31
CA LEU A 7 -14.04 -17.85 -24.74
C LEU A 7 -12.53 -17.69 -24.52
N ARG A 8 -11.84 -16.93 -25.39
CA ARG A 8 -10.41 -16.65 -25.26
C ARG A 8 -10.08 -15.63 -24.17
N ASP A 9 -10.91 -14.60 -24.01
CA ASP A 9 -10.89 -13.69 -22.84
C ASP A 9 -11.21 -14.45 -21.54
N ARG A 10 -11.94 -15.56 -21.65
CA ARG A 10 -12.16 -16.47 -20.52
C ARG A 10 -10.93 -17.31 -20.16
N LEU A 11 -9.83 -17.29 -20.90
CA LEU A 11 -8.65 -18.10 -20.56
C LEU A 11 -7.45 -17.27 -20.12
N HIS A 12 -7.49 -15.95 -20.30
CA HIS A 12 -6.41 -15.09 -19.86
C HIS A 12 -6.56 -14.75 -18.38
N PRO A 13 -5.47 -14.81 -17.59
CA PRO A 13 -5.48 -14.31 -16.24
C PRO A 13 -5.82 -12.81 -16.27
N PRO A 14 -6.54 -12.30 -15.26
CA PRO A 14 -6.81 -10.88 -15.17
C PRO A 14 -5.48 -10.13 -15.13
N GLN A 15 -5.32 -9.15 -16.02
CA GLN A 15 -4.13 -8.29 -15.99
C GLN A 15 -4.05 -7.58 -14.63
N PRO A 16 -2.86 -7.37 -14.06
CA PRO A 16 -2.74 -6.55 -12.88
C PRO A 16 -3.16 -5.09 -13.13
N LEU A 17 -3.30 -4.32 -12.05
CA LEU A 17 -3.35 -2.87 -12.15
C LEU A 17 -2.01 -2.33 -12.67
N PRO A 18 -1.99 -1.20 -13.39
CA PRO A 18 -0.75 -0.61 -13.84
C PRO A 18 0.15 -0.27 -12.65
N PRO A 19 1.48 -0.46 -12.77
CA PRO A 19 2.41 -0.10 -11.71
C PRO A 19 2.35 1.39 -11.39
N GLY A 20 2.51 1.74 -10.12
CA GLY A 20 2.40 3.14 -9.70
C GLY A 20 2.26 3.32 -8.20
N LEU A 21 2.27 4.59 -7.77
CA LEU A 21 2.06 4.99 -6.38
C LEU A 21 0.78 5.83 -6.29
N HIS A 22 -0.16 5.38 -5.48
CA HIS A 22 -1.44 6.06 -5.24
C HIS A 22 -1.50 6.54 -3.79
N ALA A 23 -1.62 7.85 -3.59
CA ALA A 23 -1.70 8.45 -2.26
C ALA A 23 -3.16 8.70 -1.86
N TYR A 24 -3.47 8.39 -0.60
CA TYR A 24 -4.79 8.59 -0.01
C TYR A 24 -4.67 9.19 1.39
N GLU A 25 -5.73 9.86 1.83
CA GLU A 25 -5.85 10.41 3.17
C GLU A 25 -7.12 9.85 3.84
N ARG A 26 -7.01 9.57 5.15
CA ARG A 26 -8.10 9.12 6.03
C ARG A 26 -8.02 9.81 7.39
N ARG A 27 -9.08 9.64 8.17
CA ARG A 27 -9.12 10.02 9.59
C ARG A 27 -9.10 8.75 10.45
N ASP A 28 -8.43 8.82 11.59
CA ASP A 28 -8.29 7.72 12.57
C ASP A 28 -9.51 7.56 13.52
N GLY A 29 -10.64 8.19 13.22
CA GLY A 29 -11.83 8.19 14.08
C GLY A 29 -11.82 9.19 15.25
N VAL A 30 -10.64 9.60 15.75
CA VAL A 30 -10.49 10.64 16.79
C VAL A 30 -10.08 12.01 16.22
N GLY A 31 -9.87 12.08 14.91
CA GLY A 31 -9.64 13.33 14.15
C GLY A 31 -8.22 13.48 13.62
N GLY A 32 -7.31 12.58 14.00
CA GLY A 32 -5.95 12.52 13.47
C GLY A 32 -5.94 12.12 11.99
N ARG A 33 -4.92 12.60 11.28
CA ARG A 33 -4.74 12.36 9.85
C ARG A 33 -3.91 11.11 9.62
N VAL A 34 -4.41 10.20 8.80
CA VAL A 34 -3.72 8.99 8.36
C VAL A 34 -3.38 9.09 6.88
N ARG A 35 -2.10 8.95 6.55
CA ARG A 35 -1.61 8.93 5.17
C ARG A 35 -1.43 7.49 4.72
N LEU A 36 -2.03 7.14 3.59
CA LEU A 36 -1.91 5.82 2.99
C LEU A 36 -1.29 5.94 1.60
N HIS A 37 -0.37 5.03 1.28
CA HIS A 37 0.21 4.93 -0.05
C HIS A 37 0.07 3.50 -0.54
N LEU A 38 -0.73 3.29 -1.59
CA LEU A 38 -0.83 2.02 -2.29
C LEU A 38 0.19 2.03 -3.44
N ARG A 39 1.23 1.23 -3.32
CA ARG A 39 2.21 1.00 -4.37
C ARG A 39 1.90 -0.31 -5.09
N VAL A 40 1.79 -0.25 -6.41
CA VAL A 40 1.60 -1.41 -7.29
C VAL A 40 2.92 -1.70 -8.00
N GLU A 41 3.41 -2.93 -7.83
CA GLU A 41 4.65 -3.40 -8.43
C GLU A 41 4.41 -3.95 -9.86
N PRO A 42 5.45 -4.05 -10.71
CA PRO A 42 5.34 -4.56 -12.08
C PRO A 42 4.71 -5.95 -12.22
N ASP A 43 4.81 -6.80 -11.20
CA ASP A 43 4.25 -8.15 -11.18
C ASP A 43 2.80 -8.21 -10.66
N GLY A 44 2.21 -7.06 -10.33
CA GLY A 44 0.85 -6.94 -9.84
C GLY A 44 0.66 -7.11 -8.34
N ARG A 45 1.71 -7.49 -7.60
CA ARG A 45 1.70 -7.39 -6.13
C ARG A 45 1.74 -5.93 -5.72
N GLY A 46 1.44 -5.66 -4.47
CA GLY A 46 1.49 -4.29 -3.99
C GLY A 46 1.77 -4.18 -2.51
N LEU A 47 1.97 -2.93 -2.11
CA LEU A 47 2.26 -2.53 -0.75
C LEU A 47 1.30 -1.44 -0.36
N LEU A 48 0.62 -1.60 0.77
CA LEU A 48 -0.11 -0.52 1.41
C LEU A 48 0.69 -0.01 2.60
N VAL A 49 1.26 1.18 2.44
CA VAL A 49 2.05 1.87 3.46
C VAL A 49 1.13 2.80 4.24
N ILE A 50 1.07 2.63 5.56
CA ILE A 50 0.22 3.43 6.46
C ILE A 50 1.13 4.24 7.38
N ASN A 51 0.99 5.57 7.34
CA ASN A 51 1.78 6.54 8.11
C ASN A 51 3.31 6.37 8.02
N ALA A 52 3.81 5.74 6.96
CA ALA A 52 5.24 5.39 6.79
C ALA A 52 5.83 4.58 7.97
N SER A 53 4.97 3.92 8.77
CA SER A 53 5.35 3.14 9.95
C SER A 53 4.86 1.69 9.89
N ARG A 54 3.80 1.41 9.12
CA ARG A 54 3.26 0.07 8.90
C ARG A 54 3.19 -0.23 7.40
N VAL A 55 3.53 -1.46 7.01
CA VAL A 55 3.48 -1.92 5.62
C VAL A 55 2.70 -3.21 5.55
N LEU A 56 1.67 -3.23 4.69
CA LEU A 56 0.93 -4.43 4.32
C LEU A 56 1.37 -4.89 2.94
N HIS A 57 1.75 -6.16 2.83
CA HIS A 57 1.96 -6.80 1.55
C HIS A 57 0.64 -7.33 1.00
N LEU A 58 0.40 -7.06 -0.28
CA LEU A 58 -0.82 -7.40 -0.97
C LEU A 58 -0.48 -8.26 -2.18
N ASN A 59 -1.20 -9.37 -2.33
CA ASN A 59 -1.26 -10.07 -3.61
C ASN A 59 -2.13 -9.28 -4.61
N GLN A 60 -2.18 -9.73 -5.86
CA GLN A 60 -2.86 -9.01 -6.93
C GLN A 60 -4.34 -8.71 -6.64
N THR A 61 -5.10 -9.65 -6.09
CA THR A 61 -6.51 -9.44 -5.74
C THR A 61 -6.67 -8.46 -4.58
N ALA A 62 -5.81 -8.55 -3.57
CA ALA A 62 -5.83 -7.66 -2.43
C ALA A 62 -5.44 -6.22 -2.80
N VAL A 63 -4.57 -6.01 -3.80
CA VAL A 63 -4.27 -4.67 -4.35
C VAL A 63 -5.54 -4.04 -4.93
N GLU A 64 -6.31 -4.80 -5.72
CA GLU A 64 -7.55 -4.30 -6.30
C GLU A 64 -8.61 -4.00 -5.25
N TYR A 65 -8.79 -4.89 -4.27
CA TYR A 65 -9.69 -4.62 -3.15
C TYR A 65 -9.26 -3.39 -2.35
N ALA A 66 -7.98 -3.28 -2.00
CA ALA A 66 -7.44 -2.14 -1.27
C ALA A 66 -7.72 -0.83 -2.03
N ARG A 67 -7.48 -0.79 -3.36
CA ARG A 67 -7.80 0.37 -4.18
C ARG A 67 -9.30 0.73 -4.11
N LEU A 68 -10.18 -0.25 -4.28
CA LEU A 68 -11.64 -0.03 -4.24
C LEU A 68 -12.11 0.48 -2.86
N ILE A 69 -11.56 -0.06 -1.77
CA ILE A 69 -11.82 0.38 -0.39
C ILE A 69 -11.32 1.82 -0.20
N LEU A 70 -10.09 2.12 -0.65
CA LEU A 70 -9.46 3.44 -0.50
C LEU A 70 -10.09 4.51 -1.40
N GLU A 71 -10.78 4.13 -2.46
CA GLU A 71 -11.58 5.03 -3.30
C GLU A 71 -13.03 5.16 -2.80
N GLY A 72 -13.44 4.42 -1.77
CA GLY A 72 -14.80 4.48 -1.24
C GLY A 72 -15.85 3.88 -2.17
N VAL A 73 -15.47 2.94 -3.03
CA VAL A 73 -16.40 2.27 -3.93
C VAL A 73 -17.41 1.44 -3.11
N PRO A 74 -18.73 1.53 -3.37
CA PRO A 74 -19.71 0.75 -2.62
C PRO A 74 -19.43 -0.77 -2.69
N GLU A 75 -19.60 -1.48 -1.57
CA GLU A 75 -19.29 -2.91 -1.43
C GLU A 75 -19.88 -3.75 -2.57
N GLU A 76 -21.16 -3.56 -2.91
CA GLU A 76 -21.81 -4.29 -4.02
C GLU A 76 -21.11 -4.10 -5.37
N THR A 77 -20.64 -2.88 -5.63
CA THR A 77 -19.93 -2.55 -6.87
C THR A 77 -18.52 -3.14 -6.86
N ALA A 78 -17.83 -3.09 -5.72
CA ALA A 78 -16.52 -3.69 -5.54
C ALA A 78 -16.57 -5.22 -5.72
N VAL A 79 -17.50 -5.88 -5.04
CA VAL A 79 -17.75 -7.33 -5.15
C VAL A 79 -18.08 -7.71 -6.59
N ARG A 80 -18.99 -7.01 -7.26
CA ARG A 80 -19.33 -7.27 -8.67
C ARG A 80 -18.11 -7.13 -9.59
N THR A 81 -17.26 -6.14 -9.35
CA THR A 81 -16.04 -5.88 -10.14
C THR A 81 -15.07 -7.06 -10.02
N ILE A 82 -14.77 -7.49 -8.79
CA ILE A 82 -13.84 -8.60 -8.55
C ILE A 82 -14.40 -9.93 -9.05
N ARG A 83 -15.69 -10.22 -8.82
CA ARG A 83 -16.34 -11.42 -9.37
C ARG A 83 -16.21 -11.50 -10.87
N ARG A 84 -16.44 -10.40 -11.59
CA ARG A 84 -16.35 -10.38 -13.06
C ARG A 84 -14.92 -10.63 -13.54
N ARG A 85 -13.94 -10.05 -12.83
CA ARG A 85 -12.52 -10.08 -13.23
C ARG A 85 -11.83 -11.40 -12.88
N TYR A 86 -12.05 -11.91 -11.67
CA TYR A 86 -11.39 -13.10 -11.13
C TYR A 86 -12.26 -14.36 -11.16
N ARG A 87 -13.56 -14.23 -11.51
CA ARG A 87 -14.52 -15.35 -11.64
C ARG A 87 -14.69 -16.18 -10.37
N VAL A 88 -14.70 -15.48 -9.25
CA VAL A 88 -15.08 -16.01 -7.96
C VAL A 88 -16.57 -15.83 -7.72
N ASP A 89 -17.14 -16.63 -6.83
CA ASP A 89 -18.53 -16.48 -6.43
C ASP A 89 -18.76 -15.22 -5.58
N ALA A 90 -20.02 -14.87 -5.32
CA ALA A 90 -20.34 -13.67 -4.55
C ALA A 90 -19.99 -13.78 -3.06
N PRO A 91 -20.28 -14.91 -2.38
CA PRO A 91 -19.94 -15.07 -0.97
C PRO A 91 -18.44 -14.95 -0.70
N THR A 92 -17.58 -15.61 -1.48
CA THR A 92 -16.12 -15.52 -1.33
C THR A 92 -15.63 -14.10 -1.59
N ALA A 93 -16.06 -13.47 -2.70
CA ALA A 93 -15.63 -12.10 -3.00
C ALA A 93 -16.02 -11.10 -1.91
N ARG A 94 -17.22 -11.25 -1.35
CA ARG A 94 -17.70 -10.39 -0.26
C ARG A 94 -16.95 -10.64 1.04
N ALA A 95 -16.71 -11.90 1.39
CA ALA A 95 -15.95 -12.26 2.58
C ALA A 95 -14.51 -11.71 2.50
N ASP A 96 -13.85 -11.84 1.35
CA ASP A 96 -12.51 -11.30 1.12
C ASP A 96 -12.48 -9.77 1.19
N TYR A 97 -13.47 -9.09 0.56
CA TYR A 97 -13.62 -7.64 0.63
C TYR A 97 -13.73 -7.16 2.08
N ARG A 98 -14.68 -7.71 2.84
CA ARG A 98 -14.93 -7.31 4.24
C ARG A 98 -13.74 -7.60 5.13
N ARG A 99 -13.12 -8.77 4.99
CA ARG A 99 -11.91 -9.14 5.75
C ARG A 99 -10.78 -8.15 5.50
N LEU A 100 -10.54 -7.75 4.24
CA LEU A 100 -9.50 -6.77 3.96
C LEU A 100 -9.88 -5.37 4.46
N GLN A 101 -11.14 -4.96 4.29
CA GLN A 101 -11.63 -3.67 4.78
C GLN A 101 -11.46 -3.56 6.29
N GLU A 102 -11.91 -4.55 7.06
CA GLU A 102 -11.76 -4.60 8.51
C GLU A 102 -10.29 -4.49 8.93
N ARG A 103 -9.38 -5.20 8.25
CA ARG A 103 -7.94 -5.13 8.52
C ARG A 103 -7.36 -3.74 8.23
N ILE A 104 -7.73 -3.13 7.09
CA ILE A 104 -7.27 -1.77 6.73
C ILE A 104 -7.79 -0.75 7.74
N GLU A 105 -9.08 -0.78 8.07
CA GLU A 105 -9.71 0.16 9.01
C GLU A 105 -9.15 0.00 10.43
N ALA A 106 -8.90 -1.23 10.89
CA ALA A 106 -8.24 -1.49 12.17
C ALA A 106 -6.83 -0.87 12.21
N LEU A 107 -6.08 -0.96 11.12
CA LEU A 107 -4.73 -0.39 11.03
C LEU A 107 -4.72 1.15 10.90
N ILE A 108 -5.80 1.75 10.39
CA ILE A 108 -6.02 3.20 10.33
C ILE A 108 -6.39 3.75 11.71
N THR A 109 -7.36 3.11 12.38
CA THR A 109 -7.95 3.59 13.64
C THR A 109 -7.04 3.33 14.85
N SER A 110 -6.15 2.34 14.78
CA SER A 110 -5.38 1.92 15.95
C SER A 110 -4.33 2.97 16.37
N ASP A 111 -4.58 3.53 17.56
CA ASP A 111 -3.67 4.18 18.50
C ASP A 111 -2.40 3.34 18.87
N GLY A 112 -2.28 2.12 18.34
CA GLY A 112 -1.21 1.18 18.65
C GLY A 112 -1.65 -0.01 19.52
N SER A 113 -2.90 -0.06 19.97
CA SER A 113 -3.42 -1.13 20.85
C SER A 113 -3.58 -2.51 20.20
N ILE A 114 -3.84 -2.58 18.90
CA ILE A 114 -4.07 -3.86 18.20
C ILE A 114 -2.75 -4.29 17.55
N CYS A 115 -2.17 -5.39 18.06
CA CYS A 115 -1.03 -6.03 17.41
C CYS A 115 -1.47 -6.59 16.04
N PRO A 116 -0.89 -6.14 14.91
CA PRO A 116 -1.29 -6.62 13.59
C PRO A 116 -1.12 -8.14 13.40
N ILE A 117 -0.17 -8.74 14.11
CA ILE A 117 0.14 -10.18 13.99
C ILE A 117 -0.91 -10.99 14.77
N HIS A 118 -1.06 -10.71 16.07
CA HIS A 118 -1.94 -11.51 16.94
C HIS A 118 -3.42 -11.13 16.83
N GLY A 119 -3.73 -9.87 16.52
CA GLY A 119 -5.10 -9.35 16.52
C GLY A 119 -5.80 -9.34 15.16
N LEU A 120 -5.05 -9.38 14.06
CA LEU A 120 -5.60 -9.32 12.69
C LEU A 120 -5.29 -10.56 11.85
N ASP A 121 -4.58 -11.54 12.43
CA ASP A 121 -4.15 -12.77 11.76
C ASP A 121 -3.42 -12.46 10.43
N LEU A 122 -2.47 -11.53 10.50
CA LEU A 122 -1.61 -11.15 9.38
C LEU A 122 -0.32 -11.96 9.42
N GLU A 123 0.00 -12.58 8.29
CA GLU A 123 1.28 -13.25 8.10
C GLU A 123 2.43 -12.24 8.13
N ARG A 124 3.46 -12.56 8.91
CA ARG A 124 4.70 -11.79 8.91
C ARG A 124 5.57 -12.24 7.75
N ILE A 125 5.96 -11.30 6.90
CA ILE A 125 7.00 -11.51 5.90
C ILE A 125 8.32 -11.05 6.50
N ASP A 126 9.34 -11.90 6.41
CA ASP A 126 10.66 -11.53 6.88
C ASP A 126 11.26 -10.37 6.05
N PRO A 127 12.17 -9.58 6.62
CA PRO A 127 12.86 -8.54 5.87
C PRO A 127 13.77 -9.16 4.79
N PHE A 128 13.81 -8.56 3.59
CA PHE A 128 14.70 -8.87 2.45
C PHE A 128 14.40 -10.03 1.47
N PRO A 129 13.43 -10.97 1.65
CA PRO A 129 13.15 -12.00 0.66
C PRO A 129 12.29 -11.48 -0.51
N VAL A 130 11.61 -10.33 -0.33
CA VAL A 130 10.74 -9.76 -1.35
C VAL A 130 11.55 -8.82 -2.25
N PRO A 131 11.63 -9.09 -3.57
CA PRO A 131 12.26 -8.15 -4.49
C PRO A 131 11.41 -6.88 -4.55
N LEU A 132 12.03 -5.73 -4.32
CA LEU A 132 11.38 -4.42 -4.36
C LEU A 132 11.99 -3.58 -5.48
N THR A 133 11.14 -2.87 -6.22
CA THR A 133 11.62 -1.88 -7.20
C THR A 133 12.09 -0.58 -6.54
N ALA A 134 11.64 -0.31 -5.31
CA ALA A 134 12.00 0.86 -4.51
C ALA A 134 11.92 0.55 -3.00
N PRO A 135 12.68 1.26 -2.14
CA PRO A 135 12.65 1.04 -0.70
C PRO A 135 11.25 1.28 -0.10
N TYR A 136 10.95 0.68 1.06
CA TYR A 136 9.69 0.93 1.79
C TYR A 136 9.61 2.35 2.35
N ARG A 137 10.76 2.85 2.81
CA ARG A 137 10.96 4.18 3.37
C ARG A 137 12.37 4.66 3.00
N MET A 138 12.47 5.95 2.72
CA MET A 138 13.74 6.63 2.51
C MET A 138 13.68 7.95 3.25
N ASP A 139 14.72 8.22 4.04
CA ASP A 139 14.90 9.51 4.70
C ASP A 139 15.90 10.31 3.84
N LEU A 140 15.44 11.44 3.29
CA LEU A 140 16.26 12.32 2.47
C LEU A 140 16.75 13.50 3.30
N ALA A 141 18.07 13.62 3.47
CA ALA A 141 18.65 14.84 4.01
C ALA A 141 18.52 15.95 2.95
N LEU A 142 17.65 16.92 3.21
CA LEU A 142 17.43 18.05 2.28
C LEU A 142 18.66 18.98 2.22
N THR A 143 19.33 19.14 3.36
CA THR A 143 20.57 19.90 3.47
C THR A 143 21.40 19.32 4.61
N TYR A 144 22.71 19.44 4.48
CA TYR A 144 23.64 19.19 5.57
C TYR A 144 24.14 20.50 6.22
N ARG A 145 23.72 21.67 5.71
CA ARG A 145 23.98 22.93 6.39
C ARG A 145 23.26 22.93 7.73
N CYS A 146 23.97 23.35 8.77
CA CYS A 146 23.43 23.37 10.13
C CYS A 146 24.05 24.52 10.90
N ASN A 147 23.21 25.35 11.52
CA ASN A 147 23.66 26.46 12.38
C ASN A 147 24.03 25.99 13.81
N ASN A 148 23.94 24.69 14.09
CA ASN A 148 24.21 24.13 15.40
C ASN A 148 25.52 23.33 15.40
N ALA A 149 26.27 23.41 16.50
CA ALA A 149 27.56 22.75 16.68
C ALA A 149 27.44 21.62 17.72
N CYS A 150 26.60 20.63 17.42
CA CYS A 150 26.35 19.51 18.34
C CYS A 150 27.63 18.69 18.59
N PRO A 151 28.08 18.48 19.84
CA PRO A 151 29.31 17.75 20.14
C PRO A 151 29.28 16.27 19.75
N HIS A 152 28.10 15.70 19.47
CA HIS A 152 27.89 14.29 19.13
C HIS A 152 27.22 14.10 17.76
N CYS A 153 27.42 15.02 16.81
CA CYS A 153 26.81 14.93 15.48
C CYS A 153 27.40 13.76 14.67
N TYR A 154 26.63 12.69 14.44
CA TYR A 154 27.07 11.54 13.65
C TYR A 154 27.28 11.86 12.16
N VAL A 155 26.66 12.94 11.66
CA VAL A 155 26.81 13.42 10.27
C VAL A 155 28.22 14.00 10.06
N ALA A 156 28.81 14.59 11.11
CA ALA A 156 30.20 15.07 11.16
C ALA A 156 30.62 15.92 9.95
N ARG A 157 29.73 16.82 9.46
CA ARG A 157 30.02 17.76 8.37
C ARG A 157 30.25 19.18 8.90
N PRO A 158 31.04 20.01 8.18
CA PRO A 158 31.12 21.45 8.43
C PRO A 158 29.74 22.13 8.40
N PRO A 159 29.52 23.20 9.21
CA PRO A 159 28.25 23.93 9.26
C PRO A 159 27.76 24.48 7.91
N ASP A 160 28.69 24.81 7.02
CA ASP A 160 28.47 25.40 5.69
C ASP A 160 28.56 24.37 4.56
N TYR A 161 28.34 23.08 4.86
CA TYR A 161 28.46 22.00 3.88
C TYR A 161 27.68 22.30 2.58
N PRO A 162 28.31 22.13 1.40
CA PRO A 162 27.68 22.48 0.14
C PRO A 162 26.43 21.63 -0.10
N GLU A 163 25.38 22.27 -0.61
CA GLU A 163 24.17 21.59 -1.05
C GLU A 163 24.38 20.95 -2.43
N MET A 164 23.66 19.86 -2.67
CA MET A 164 23.60 19.26 -4.00
C MET A 164 22.80 20.17 -4.93
N ASP A 165 23.24 20.26 -6.19
CA ASP A 165 22.47 20.95 -7.22
C ASP A 165 21.11 20.24 -7.43
N THR A 166 20.07 21.04 -7.70
CA THR A 166 18.71 20.56 -7.95
C THR A 166 18.34 20.56 -9.43
N ALA A 167 19.25 20.99 -10.31
CA ALA A 167 19.11 20.81 -11.75
C ALA A 167 19.19 19.31 -12.13
N ALA A 168 18.12 18.81 -12.76
CA ALA A 168 18.00 17.44 -13.28
C ALA A 168 18.36 17.35 -14.76
#